data_AF-A0A2V9KHD3-F1
#
_entry.id   AF-A0A2V9KHD3-F1
#
_cell.length_a   1.000
_cell.length_b   1.000
_cell.length_c   1.000
_cell.angle_alpha   90.00
_cell.angle_beta   90.00
_cell.angle_gamma   90.00
#
_symmetry.space_group_name_H-M   'P 1'
#
loop_
_entity.id
_entity.type
_entity.pdbx_description
1 polymer ?
#
loop_
_entity_poly.entity_id
_entity_poly.type
_entity_poly.pdbx_seq_one_letter_code
_entity_poly.pdbx_strand_id
1 'polypeptide(L)'
;MVLFQQEGAMQLTITARVVGALRKDEEAGVFESFCPALQVYSQGTTEQEARAALESAVALFLSDCFQRGILDRTLNSRGFSQVLTSGIAQPLILPEEFATMRKTFPEAFEVEVALHLIASRGSTLAIHHTRNDA
;
A
#
# COMPACT_ATOMS: atom_id res chain seq x y z
N MET A 1 -4.22 38.69 22.23
CA MET A 1 -4.84 37.55 21.53
C MET A 1 -3.84 37.03 20.52
N VAL A 2 -3.12 35.96 20.87
CA VAL A 2 -2.05 35.41 20.01
C VAL A 2 -2.71 34.49 18.99
N LEU A 3 -2.63 34.87 17.71
CA LEU A 3 -2.94 33.99 16.59
C LEU A 3 -1.81 32.97 16.50
N PHE A 4 -2.06 31.73 16.95
CA PHE A 4 -1.18 30.61 16.62
C PHE A 4 -1.27 30.36 15.13
N GLN A 5 -0.27 30.83 14.37
CA GLN A 5 -0.01 30.30 13.03
C GLN A 5 0.24 28.80 13.20
N GLN A 6 -0.64 27.98 12.62
CA GLN A 6 -0.34 26.56 12.39
C GLN A 6 0.84 26.52 11.41
N GLU A 7 2.05 26.25 11.90
CA GLU A 7 3.16 25.87 11.04
C GLU A 7 2.70 24.67 10.19
N GLY A 8 2.75 24.82 8.86
CA GLY A 8 2.24 23.79 7.94
C GLY A 8 2.91 22.46 8.21
N ALA A 9 2.13 21.46 8.61
CA ALA A 9 2.63 20.11 8.84
C ALA A 9 3.19 19.55 7.53
N MET A 10 4.48 19.21 7.49
CA MET A 10 5.08 18.54 6.35
C MET A 10 4.50 17.12 6.24
N GLN A 11 3.68 16.90 5.21
CA GLN A 11 3.00 15.64 4.93
C GLN A 11 3.37 15.14 3.54
N LEU A 12 3.63 13.84 3.43
CA LEU A 12 3.81 13.13 2.16
C LEU A 12 2.75 12.03 2.07
N THR A 13 2.08 11.89 0.93
CA THR A 13 1.13 10.79 0.70
C THR A 13 1.63 9.88 -0.41
N ILE A 14 1.60 8.58 -0.15
CA ILE A 14 1.86 7.54 -1.16
C ILE A 14 0.54 6.81 -1.39
N THR A 15 0.03 6.86 -2.62
CA THR A 15 -1.20 6.15 -3.00
C THR A 15 -0.87 4.90 -3.79
N ALA A 16 -1.40 3.76 -3.35
CA ALA A 16 -1.37 2.51 -4.08
C ALA A 16 -2.75 2.25 -4.69
N ARG A 17 -2.78 1.97 -6.00
CA ARG A 17 -3.96 1.48 -6.72
C ARG A 17 -3.66 0.09 -7.23
N VAL A 18 -4.43 -0.89 -6.79
CA VAL A 18 -4.25 -2.30 -7.14
C VAL A 18 -5.59 -2.94 -7.46
N VAL A 19 -5.56 -4.07 -8.16
CA VAL A 19 -6.78 -4.86 -8.43
C VAL A 19 -6.96 -5.89 -7.33
N GLY A 20 -8.14 -5.87 -6.72
CA GLY A 20 -8.68 -6.93 -5.88
C GLY A 20 -9.55 -7.89 -6.70
N ALA A 21 -9.73 -9.09 -6.19
CA ALA A 21 -10.57 -10.13 -6.76
C ALA A 21 -11.44 -10.73 -5.66
N LEU A 22 -12.66 -11.16 -6.01
CA LEU A 22 -13.67 -11.66 -5.07
C LEU A 22 -14.22 -13.01 -5.53
N ARG A 23 -14.47 -13.90 -4.57
CA ARG A 23 -15.11 -15.19 -4.76
C ARG A 23 -15.96 -15.52 -3.54
N LYS A 24 -17.07 -16.23 -3.75
CA LYS A 24 -17.82 -16.85 -2.65
C LYS A 24 -17.31 -18.27 -2.41
N ASP A 25 -16.96 -18.59 -1.18
CA ASP A 25 -16.73 -19.95 -0.72
C ASP A 25 -18.05 -20.50 -0.16
N GLU A 26 -18.68 -21.41 -0.90
CA GLU A 26 -19.97 -22.02 -0.51
C GLU A 26 -19.83 -23.01 0.66
N GLU A 27 -18.66 -23.62 0.86
CA GLU A 27 -18.44 -24.58 1.95
C GLU A 27 -18.23 -23.85 3.27
N ALA A 28 -17.41 -22.79 3.26
CA ALA A 28 -17.16 -21.96 4.42
C ALA A 28 -18.26 -20.91 4.68
N GLY A 29 -19.11 -20.62 3.69
CA GLY A 29 -20.20 -19.65 3.80
C GLY A 29 -19.71 -18.20 3.90
N VAL A 30 -18.56 -17.88 3.28
CA VAL A 30 -17.92 -16.56 3.33
C VAL A 30 -17.55 -16.06 1.94
N PHE A 31 -17.26 -14.78 1.83
CA PHE A 31 -16.65 -14.18 0.66
C PHE A 31 -15.15 -14.00 0.91
N GLU A 32 -14.35 -14.55 0.01
CA GLU A 32 -12.90 -14.40 -0.01
C GLU A 32 -12.52 -13.28 -0.96
N SER A 33 -11.63 -12.40 -0.50
CA SER A 33 -11.06 -11.32 -1.28
C SER A 33 -9.54 -11.44 -1.35
N PHE A 34 -8.98 -11.07 -2.50
CA PHE A 34 -7.56 -11.25 -2.76
C PHE A 34 -6.99 -10.13 -3.62
N CYS A 35 -5.83 -9.60 -3.26
CA CYS A 35 -5.02 -8.73 -4.10
C CYS A 35 -3.83 -9.54 -4.64
N PRO A 36 -3.85 -9.98 -5.91
CA PRO A 36 -2.80 -10.86 -6.42
C PRO A 36 -1.44 -10.20 -6.53
N ALA A 37 -1.40 -8.92 -6.89
CA ALA A 37 -0.14 -8.19 -7.01
C ALA A 37 0.62 -8.08 -5.68
N LEU A 38 -0.12 -7.98 -4.57
CA LEU A 38 0.43 -7.92 -3.23
C LEU A 38 0.32 -9.25 -2.47
N GLN A 39 -0.21 -10.30 -3.10
CA GLN A 39 -0.53 -11.59 -2.49
C GLN A 39 -1.17 -11.46 -1.10
N VAL A 40 -2.12 -10.52 -0.96
CA VAL A 40 -2.83 -10.25 0.31
C VAL A 40 -4.23 -10.82 0.19
N TYR A 41 -4.62 -11.66 1.14
CA TYR A 41 -5.97 -12.21 1.25
C TYR A 41 -6.72 -11.58 2.41
N SER A 42 -8.05 -11.54 2.28
CA SER A 42 -8.97 -11.22 3.35
C SER A 42 -10.31 -11.93 3.11
N GLN A 43 -11.26 -11.75 4.01
CA GLN A 43 -12.59 -12.37 3.90
C GLN A 43 -13.65 -11.58 4.66
N GLY A 44 -14.92 -11.85 4.36
CA GLY A 44 -16.08 -11.27 5.04
C GLY A 44 -17.32 -12.15 4.88
N THR A 45 -18.36 -11.89 5.68
CA THR A 45 -19.63 -12.63 5.56
C THR A 45 -20.51 -12.09 4.43
N THR A 46 -20.19 -10.89 3.94
CA THR A 46 -20.77 -10.26 2.76
C THR A 46 -19.70 -9.83 1.77
N GLU A 47 -20.07 -9.61 0.51
CA GLU A 47 -19.16 -9.07 -0.52
C GLU A 47 -18.55 -7.74 -0.09
N GLN A 48 -19.37 -6.86 0.48
CA GLN A 48 -18.95 -5.54 0.94
C GLN A 48 -17.94 -5.65 2.09
N GLU A 49 -18.18 -6.54 3.06
CA GLU A 49 -17.24 -6.79 4.13
C GLU A 49 -15.91 -7.33 3.61
N ALA A 50 -15.95 -8.31 2.69
CA ALA A 50 -14.74 -8.89 2.13
C ALA A 50 -13.90 -7.86 1.35
N ARG A 51 -14.54 -6.94 0.61
CA ARG A 51 -13.86 -5.83 -0.09
C ARG A 51 -13.22 -4.86 0.90
N ALA A 52 -13.96 -4.37 1.88
CA ALA A 52 -13.46 -3.46 2.91
C ALA A 52 -12.33 -4.09 3.74
N ALA A 53 -12.44 -5.40 4.00
CA ALA A 53 -11.41 -6.16 4.70
C ALA A 53 -10.14 -6.31 3.85
N LEU A 54 -10.24 -6.40 2.52
CA LEU A 54 -9.07 -6.39 1.63
C LEU A 54 -8.38 -5.03 1.61
N GLU A 55 -9.15 -3.94 1.48
CA GLU A 55 -8.62 -2.57 1.54
C GLU A 55 -7.84 -2.34 2.84
N SER A 56 -8.42 -2.75 3.97
CA SER A 56 -7.77 -2.67 5.29
C SER A 56 -6.51 -3.52 5.36
N ALA A 57 -6.54 -4.75 4.82
CA ALA A 57 -5.39 -5.64 4.80
C ALA A 57 -4.25 -5.10 3.92
N VAL A 58 -4.55 -4.51 2.76
CA VAL A 58 -3.57 -3.86 1.89
C VAL A 58 -2.95 -2.64 2.58
N ALA A 59 -3.75 -1.82 3.26
CA ALA A 59 -3.25 -0.69 4.04
C ALA A 59 -2.31 -1.13 5.17
N LEU A 60 -2.70 -2.16 5.90
CA LEU A 60 -1.87 -2.72 6.96
C LEU A 60 -0.56 -3.29 6.40
N PHE A 61 -0.62 -4.06 5.32
CA PHE A 61 0.56 -4.64 4.68
C PHE A 61 1.57 -3.57 4.24
N LEU A 62 1.11 -2.54 3.51
CA LEU A 62 2.00 -1.51 2.99
C LEU A 62 2.58 -0.62 4.10
N SER A 63 1.75 -0.27 5.10
CA SER A 63 2.21 0.52 6.25
C SER A 63 3.21 -0.24 7.12
N ASP A 64 2.99 -1.53 7.39
CA ASP A 64 3.92 -2.38 8.13
C ASP A 64 5.25 -2.55 7.37
N CYS A 65 5.19 -2.78 6.05
CA CYS A 65 6.39 -2.84 5.21
C CYS A 65 7.18 -1.52 5.24
N PHE A 66 6.48 -0.37 5.22
CA PHE A 66 7.11 0.94 5.33
C PHE A 66 7.77 1.13 6.70
N GLN A 67 7.03 0.87 7.80
CA GLN A 67 7.52 1.01 9.17
C GLN A 67 8.73 0.13 9.46
N ARG A 68 8.80 -1.06 8.85
CA ARG A 68 9.93 -1.99 8.99
C ARG A 68 11.10 -1.68 8.05
N GLY A 69 10.97 -0.70 7.15
CA GLY A 69 12.01 -0.36 6.17
C GLY A 69 12.23 -1.45 5.10
N ILE A 70 11.22 -2.27 4.81
CA ILE A 70 11.31 -3.39 3.84
C ILE A 70 10.43 -3.18 2.60
N LEU A 71 9.68 -2.08 2.51
CA LEU A 71 8.73 -1.83 1.42
C LEU A 71 9.34 -2.00 0.03
N ASP A 72 10.50 -1.40 -0.23
CA ASP A 72 11.20 -1.51 -1.52
C ASP A 72 11.53 -2.95 -1.89
N ARG A 73 12.20 -3.69 -0.99
CA ARG A 73 12.55 -5.10 -1.19
C ARG A 73 11.32 -5.97 -1.43
N THR A 74 10.26 -5.76 -0.64
CA THR A 74 9.02 -6.50 -0.76
C THR A 74 8.36 -6.25 -2.12
N LEU A 75 8.20 -4.98 -2.53
CA LEU A 75 7.62 -4.64 -3.83
C LEU A 75 8.44 -5.20 -5.00
N ASN A 76 9.78 -5.11 -4.93
CA ASN A 76 10.67 -5.67 -5.93
C ASN A 76 10.48 -7.18 -6.09
N SER A 77 10.38 -7.91 -4.98
CA SER A 77 10.14 -9.37 -4.97
C SER A 77 8.78 -9.77 -5.58
N ARG A 78 7.84 -8.82 -5.68
CA ARG A 78 6.52 -9.00 -6.29
C ARG A 78 6.43 -8.47 -7.73
N GLY A 79 7.58 -8.14 -8.34
CA GLY A 79 7.67 -7.71 -9.72
C GLY A 79 7.57 -6.19 -9.94
N PHE A 80 7.45 -5.39 -8.88
CA PHE A 80 7.49 -3.93 -8.98
C PHE A 80 8.93 -3.42 -8.96
N SER A 81 9.68 -3.70 -10.03
CA SER A 81 11.12 -3.43 -10.10
C SER A 81 11.51 -2.19 -10.91
N GLN A 82 10.54 -1.42 -11.40
CA GLN A 82 10.77 -0.24 -12.23
C GLN A 82 9.97 0.96 -11.70
N VAL A 83 10.62 2.13 -11.64
CA VAL A 83 9.99 3.40 -11.32
C VAL A 83 9.93 4.24 -12.58
N LEU A 84 8.73 4.60 -13.01
CA LEU A 84 8.51 5.51 -14.12
C LEU A 84 8.21 6.90 -13.57
N THR A 85 9.03 7.89 -13.93
CA THR A 85 8.88 9.29 -13.49
C THR A 85 8.12 10.16 -14.48
N SER A 86 7.88 9.67 -15.71
CA SER A 86 6.94 10.24 -16.67
C SER A 86 6.44 9.20 -17.68
N GLY A 87 5.13 9.16 -17.93
CA GLY A 87 4.53 8.59 -19.14
C GLY A 87 4.17 7.10 -19.15
N ILE A 88 2.90 6.85 -19.48
CA ILE A 88 2.20 5.64 -19.93
C ILE A 88 2.59 4.33 -19.22
N ALA A 89 1.77 3.94 -18.24
CA ALA A 89 1.69 2.55 -17.80
C ALA A 89 1.35 1.68 -19.02
N GLN A 90 2.35 1.00 -19.58
CA GLN A 90 2.08 -0.11 -20.49
C GLN A 90 1.21 -1.12 -19.73
N PRO A 91 0.29 -1.84 -20.40
CA PRO A 91 -0.48 -2.88 -19.74
C PRO A 91 0.53 -3.84 -19.09
N LEU A 92 0.56 -3.87 -17.76
CA LEU A 92 1.34 -4.86 -17.04
C LEU A 92 0.90 -6.21 -17.56
N ILE A 93 1.84 -6.97 -18.14
CA ILE A 93 1.59 -8.37 -18.46
C ILE A 93 1.35 -9.03 -17.11
N LEU A 94 0.08 -9.29 -16.81
CA LEU A 94 -0.30 -10.06 -15.66
C LEU A 94 0.36 -11.44 -15.81
N PRO A 95 1.25 -11.86 -14.89
CA PRO A 95 1.85 -13.19 -14.93
C PRO A 95 0.77 -14.27 -15.11
N GLU A 96 1.08 -15.41 -15.72
CA GLU A 96 0.10 -16.49 -15.98
C GLU A 96 -0.69 -16.92 -14.72
N GLU A 97 -0.09 -16.75 -13.54
CA GLU A 97 -0.73 -16.91 -12.24
C GLU A 97 -2.01 -16.08 -12.12
N PHE A 98 -2.03 -14.83 -12.61
CA PHE A 98 -3.22 -13.98 -12.63
C PHE A 98 -4.28 -14.46 -13.62
N ALA A 99 -3.89 -15.01 -14.77
CA ALA A 99 -4.84 -15.56 -15.74
C ALA A 99 -5.53 -16.82 -15.20
N THR A 100 -4.79 -17.64 -14.45
CA THR A 100 -5.34 -18.77 -13.70
C THR A 100 -6.22 -18.30 -12.55
N MET A 101 -5.80 -17.26 -11.82
CA MET A 101 -6.60 -16.68 -10.73
C MET A 101 -7.90 -16.03 -11.20
N ARG A 102 -7.97 -15.46 -12.41
CA ARG A 102 -9.23 -14.98 -13.00
C ARG A 102 -10.26 -16.09 -13.22
N LYS A 103 -9.83 -17.35 -13.33
CA LYS A 103 -10.77 -18.49 -13.38
C LYS A 103 -11.32 -18.83 -12.00
N THR A 104 -10.56 -18.54 -10.95
CA THR A 104 -10.95 -18.79 -9.56
C THR A 104 -11.77 -17.64 -8.96
N PHE A 105 -11.39 -16.39 -9.25
CA PHE A 105 -12.06 -15.18 -8.77
C PHE A 105 -12.74 -14.48 -9.95
N PRO A 106 -14.07 -14.66 -10.12
CA PRO A 106 -14.79 -14.16 -11.29
C PRO A 106 -14.99 -12.63 -11.28
N GLU A 107 -14.98 -12.02 -10.09
CA GLU A 107 -15.22 -10.60 -9.94
C GLU A 107 -13.93 -9.87 -9.56
N ALA A 108 -13.62 -8.80 -10.27
CA ALA A 108 -12.48 -7.92 -9.99
C ALA A 108 -12.98 -6.53 -9.56
N PHE A 109 -12.28 -5.90 -8.63
CA PHE A 109 -12.58 -4.56 -8.14
C PHE A 109 -11.30 -3.77 -7.90
N GLU A 110 -11.41 -2.44 -7.89
CA GLU A 110 -10.27 -1.57 -7.58
C GLU A 110 -10.11 -1.43 -6.06
N VAL A 111 -8.86 -1.45 -5.59
CA VAL A 111 -8.46 -1.15 -4.22
C VAL A 111 -7.52 0.05 -4.28
N GLU A 112 -7.95 1.17 -3.69
CA GLU A 112 -7.14 2.37 -3.53
C GLU A 112 -6.83 2.60 -2.05
N VAL A 113 -5.54 2.69 -1.72
CA VAL A 113 -5.08 2.92 -0.35
C VAL A 113 -4.08 4.06 -0.33
N ALA A 114 -4.25 4.99 0.61
CA ALA A 114 -3.33 6.09 0.86
C ALA A 114 -2.55 5.87 2.17
N LEU A 115 -1.22 5.92 2.08
CA LEU A 115 -0.34 6.02 3.25
C LEU A 115 -0.02 7.49 3.47
N HIS A 116 -0.37 8.02 4.64
CA HIS A 116 -0.04 9.40 5.03
C HIS A 116 1.18 9.39 5.95
N LEU A 117 2.31 9.85 5.42
CA LEU A 117 3.57 9.97 6.13
C LEU A 117 3.65 11.37 6.73
N ILE A 118 4.00 11.44 8.02
CA ILE A 118 4.16 12.68 8.76
C ILE A 118 5.61 12.84 9.21
N ALA A 119 6.12 14.07 9.16
CA ALA A 119 7.42 14.38 9.72
C ALA A 119 7.42 14.22 11.25
N SER A 120 8.42 13.54 11.79
CA SER A 120 8.69 13.59 13.24
C SER A 120 9.02 15.04 13.62
N ARG A 121 8.36 15.58 14.65
CA ARG A 121 8.72 16.90 15.21
C ARG A 121 10.22 16.88 15.55
N GLY A 122 10.94 17.91 15.09
CA GLY A 122 12.39 17.86 14.87
C GLY A 122 13.23 17.28 16.00
N SER A 123 14.10 16.33 15.65
CA SER A 123 15.41 16.28 16.30
C SER A 123 16.18 17.49 15.78
N THR A 124 16.41 18.49 16.64
CA THR A 124 17.42 19.52 16.40
C THR A 124 18.71 18.78 16.01
N LEU A 125 19.11 18.88 14.73
CA LEU A 125 20.43 18.44 14.31
C LEU A 125 21.40 19.31 15.11
N ALA A 126 22.01 18.76 16.15
CA ALA A 126 23.11 19.41 16.84
C ALA A 126 24.27 19.47 15.84
N ILE A 127 24.35 20.57 15.10
CA ILE A 127 25.52 20.90 14.29
C ILE A 127 26.63 21.16 15.30
N HIS A 128 27.42 20.13 15.62
CA HIS A 128 28.69 20.30 16.32
C HIS A 128 29.62 21.08 15.40
N HIS A 129 29.62 22.42 15.54
CA HIS A 129 30.72 23.24 15.07
C HIS A 129 31.94 22.88 15.92
N THR A 130 32.81 22.00 15.40
CA THR A 130 34.17 21.90 15.91
C THR A 130 34.86 23.21 15.58
N ARG A 131 34.95 24.10 16.58
CA ARG A 131 35.85 25.24 16.59
C ARG A 131 37.27 24.67 16.50
N ASN A 132 37.91 24.81 15.34
CA ASN A 132 39.33 24.51 15.21
C ASN A 132 40.08 25.77 15.63
N ASP A 133 40.32 25.91 16.93
CA ASP A 133 41.28 26.87 17.46
C ASP A 133 42.65 26.19 17.49
N ALA A 134 43.48 26.46 16.48
CA ALA A 134 44.94 26.36 16.50
C ALA A 134 45.53 27.17 15.34
#